data_AF-A0A968MUM2-F1
#
_entry.id   AF-A0A968MUM2-F1
#
_cell.length_a   1.000
_cell.length_b   1.000
_cell.length_c   1.000
_cell.angle_alpha   90.00
_cell.angle_beta   90.00
_cell.angle_gamma   90.00
#
_symmetry.space_group_name_H-M   'P 1'
#
loop_
_entity.id
_entity.type
_entity.pdbx_description
1 polymer ?
#
loop_
_entity_poly.entity_id
_entity_poly.type
_entity_poly.pdbx_seq_one_letter_code
_entity_poly.pdbx_strand_id
1 'polypeptide(L)'
;MLLFGSYPAVAKESSTLEKKLRIKDIFQSYVQKDLVDFLEIGKTDTYNRLLIRLGNQTGELLNINDLANNLAAKRIEVEKYLDILEQTFICKRIYPFHKNYNKEITKTPKIFFLDLGLRNFILNNFNSLETRTDTGSLFENFFLNELLAQDYYGMNKINFWRTTNQSEVDFIVQSENLLEAIEVKWSGKKSS
;
A
#
# COMPACT_ATOMS: atom_id res chain seq x y z
N MET A 1 11.35 6.03 8.45
CA MET A 1 10.08 5.85 7.72
C MET A 1 9.93 4.46 7.10
N LEU A 2 10.89 3.95 6.31
CA LEU A 2 10.77 2.63 5.66
C LEU A 2 10.41 1.46 6.59
N LEU A 3 11.01 1.39 7.79
CA LEU A 3 10.77 0.29 8.73
C LEU A 3 9.56 0.52 9.65
N PHE A 4 9.40 1.74 10.16
CA PHE A 4 8.47 2.04 11.26
C PHE A 4 7.35 3.03 10.89
N GLY A 5 7.24 3.42 9.62
CA GLY A 5 6.21 4.36 9.17
C GLY A 5 6.53 5.82 9.48
N SER A 6 5.54 6.68 9.31
CA SER A 6 5.62 8.14 9.49
C SER A 6 4.78 8.66 10.65
N TYR A 7 4.02 7.80 11.35
CA TYR A 7 3.22 8.20 12.51
C TYR A 7 4.05 8.98 13.56
N PRO A 8 3.66 10.23 13.91
CA PRO A 8 4.43 11.06 14.85
C PRO A 8 4.63 10.40 16.22
N ALA A 9 3.64 9.66 16.70
CA ALA A 9 3.72 8.93 17.97
C ALA A 9 4.81 7.85 17.94
N VAL A 10 5.02 7.19 16.79
CA VAL A 10 6.05 6.16 16.60
C VAL A 10 7.43 6.80 16.42
N ALA A 11 7.49 7.92 15.68
CA ALA A 11 8.75 8.63 15.41
C ALA A 11 9.42 9.17 16.69
N LYS A 12 8.62 9.49 17.72
CA LYS A 12 9.10 9.98 19.02
C LYS A 12 9.69 8.92 19.94
N GLU A 13 9.43 7.65 19.68
CA GLU A 13 9.92 6.56 20.53
C GLU A 13 11.41 6.31 20.30
N SER A 14 12.12 5.95 21.38
CA SER A 14 13.58 5.82 21.38
C SER A 14 14.03 4.45 20.90
N SER A 15 13.35 3.39 21.35
CA SER A 15 13.72 2.01 21.07
C SER A 15 12.87 1.37 19.99
N THR A 16 13.45 0.37 19.29
CA THR A 16 12.71 -0.46 18.32
C THR A 16 11.52 -1.18 18.96
N LEU A 17 11.62 -1.58 20.23
CA LEU A 17 10.54 -2.26 20.94
C LEU A 17 9.36 -1.30 21.16
N GLU A 18 9.62 -0.10 21.69
CA GLU A 18 8.59 0.93 21.89
C GLU A 18 7.92 1.33 20.58
N LYS A 19 8.68 1.47 19.49
CA LYS A 19 8.12 1.73 18.15
C LYS A 19 7.14 0.64 17.72
N LYS A 20 7.52 -0.63 17.87
CA LYS A 20 6.65 -1.76 17.53
C LYS A 20 5.39 -1.80 18.40
N LEU A 21 5.53 -1.55 19.71
CA LEU A 21 4.39 -1.47 20.63
C LEU A 21 3.45 -0.31 20.25
N ARG A 22 4.00 0.86 19.91
CA ARG A 22 3.21 2.00 19.49
C ARG A 22 2.45 1.73 18.18
N ILE A 23 3.10 1.10 17.20
CA ILE A 23 2.42 0.70 15.95
C ILE A 23 1.30 -0.31 16.25
N LYS A 24 1.54 -1.27 17.15
CA LYS A 24 0.51 -2.22 17.59
C LYS A 24 -0.68 -1.50 18.20
N ASP A 25 -0.45 -0.55 19.10
CA ASP A 25 -1.52 0.23 19.74
C ASP A 25 -2.33 1.01 18.70
N ILE A 26 -1.67 1.63 17.71
CA ILE A 26 -2.32 2.33 16.60
C ILE A 26 -3.18 1.35 15.78
N PHE A 27 -2.65 0.19 15.41
CA PHE A 27 -3.41 -0.83 14.68
C PHE A 27 -4.62 -1.33 15.47
N GLN A 28 -4.48 -1.55 16.78
CA GLN A 28 -5.58 -2.02 17.62
C GLN A 28 -6.66 -0.94 17.84
N SER A 29 -6.24 0.32 18.00
CA SER A 29 -7.16 1.43 18.30
C SER A 29 -7.91 1.96 17.08
N TYR A 30 -7.24 2.03 15.92
CA TYR A 30 -7.82 2.57 14.70
C TYR A 30 -8.31 1.46 13.78
N VAL A 31 -7.40 0.56 13.39
CA VAL A 31 -7.72 -0.45 12.38
C VAL A 31 -8.73 -1.45 12.92
N GLN A 32 -8.49 -2.07 14.08
CA GLN A 32 -9.43 -3.07 14.58
C GLN A 32 -10.79 -2.49 14.98
N LYS A 33 -10.83 -1.26 15.51
CA LYS A 33 -12.09 -0.62 15.93
C LYS A 33 -12.94 -0.25 14.72
N ASP A 34 -12.40 0.49 13.77
CA ASP A 34 -13.12 0.90 12.56
C ASP A 34 -13.57 -0.34 11.78
N LEU A 35 -12.73 -1.37 11.71
CA LEU A 35 -13.08 -2.62 11.05
C LEU A 35 -14.20 -3.39 11.72
N VAL A 36 -14.31 -3.39 13.04
CA VAL A 36 -15.43 -4.04 13.73
C VAL A 36 -16.74 -3.35 13.36
N ASP A 37 -16.73 -2.03 13.14
CA ASP A 37 -17.92 -1.30 12.72
C ASP A 37 -18.31 -1.63 11.26
N PHE A 38 -17.33 -1.92 10.39
CA PHE A 38 -17.57 -2.26 8.98
C PHE A 38 -17.77 -3.76 8.69
N LEU A 39 -17.29 -4.65 9.58
CA LEU A 39 -17.26 -6.10 9.38
C LEU A 39 -18.28 -6.82 10.27
N GLU A 40 -18.92 -7.84 9.70
CA GLU A 40 -19.76 -8.76 10.46
C GLU A 40 -18.91 -9.65 11.39
N ILE A 41 -19.48 -10.00 12.55
CA ILE A 41 -18.87 -10.93 13.51
C ILE A 41 -18.50 -12.23 12.79
N GLY A 42 -17.22 -12.63 12.88
CA GLY A 42 -16.69 -13.85 12.26
C GLY A 42 -15.93 -13.66 10.94
N LYS A 43 -15.97 -12.48 10.32
CA LYS A 43 -15.26 -12.19 9.05
C LYS A 43 -13.85 -11.60 9.22
N THR A 44 -13.42 -11.39 10.46
CA THR A 44 -12.12 -10.77 10.81
C THR A 44 -10.91 -11.58 10.34
N ASP A 45 -11.01 -12.91 10.32
CA ASP A 45 -9.92 -13.80 9.90
C ASP A 45 -9.63 -13.69 8.39
N THR A 46 -10.66 -13.74 7.56
CA THR A 46 -10.54 -13.51 6.10
C THR A 46 -9.94 -12.14 5.80
N TYR A 47 -10.37 -11.12 6.55
CA TYR A 47 -9.83 -9.77 6.42
C TYR A 47 -8.33 -9.69 6.79
N ASN A 48 -7.93 -10.32 7.89
CA ASN A 48 -6.51 -10.35 8.31
C ASN A 48 -5.64 -11.09 7.28
N ARG A 49 -6.12 -12.21 6.72
CA ARG A 49 -5.43 -12.91 5.64
C ARG A 49 -5.31 -12.04 4.37
N LEU A 50 -6.36 -11.29 4.02
CA LEU A 50 -6.31 -10.34 2.92
C LEU A 50 -5.21 -9.29 3.16
N LEU A 51 -5.18 -8.66 4.34
CA LEU A 51 -4.16 -7.67 4.70
C LEU A 51 -2.73 -8.22 4.56
N ILE A 52 -2.47 -9.44 5.04
CA ILE A 52 -1.17 -10.10 4.89
C ILE A 52 -0.83 -10.32 3.41
N ARG A 53 -1.80 -10.76 2.60
CA ARG A 53 -1.61 -10.97 1.17
C ARG A 53 -1.29 -9.67 0.45
N LEU A 54 -2.04 -8.59 0.71
CA LEU A 54 -1.78 -7.26 0.15
C LEU A 54 -0.42 -6.71 0.59
N GLY A 55 -0.01 -6.93 1.84
CA GLY A 55 1.31 -6.53 2.33
C GLY A 55 2.44 -7.19 1.54
N ASN A 56 2.30 -8.47 1.21
CA ASN A 56 3.29 -9.18 0.40
C ASN A 56 3.28 -8.75 -1.08
N GLN A 57 2.13 -8.31 -1.60
CA GLN A 57 1.92 -7.93 -3.01
C GLN A 57 1.84 -6.41 -3.22
N THR A 58 2.44 -5.64 -2.31
CA THR A 58 2.47 -4.18 -2.43
C THR A 58 3.21 -3.77 -3.71
N GLY A 59 2.61 -2.90 -4.52
CA GLY A 59 3.14 -2.49 -5.83
C GLY A 59 2.85 -3.48 -6.96
N GLU A 60 2.26 -4.63 -6.69
CA GLU A 60 1.84 -5.59 -7.72
C GLU A 60 0.40 -5.31 -8.20
N LEU A 61 0.08 -5.81 -9.40
CA LEU A 61 -1.29 -5.76 -9.94
C LEU A 61 -2.25 -6.59 -9.10
N LEU A 62 -3.39 -5.99 -8.73
CA LEU A 62 -4.44 -6.64 -7.96
C LEU A 62 -5.23 -7.66 -8.79
N ASN A 63 -4.96 -8.94 -8.59
CA ASN A 63 -5.80 -10.00 -9.12
C ASN A 63 -6.90 -10.41 -8.10
N ILE A 64 -8.05 -9.77 -8.19
CA ILE A 64 -9.18 -9.98 -7.26
C ILE A 64 -9.69 -11.43 -7.31
N ASN A 65 -9.63 -12.10 -8.47
CA ASN A 65 -10.01 -13.51 -8.58
C ASN A 65 -9.03 -14.42 -7.82
N ASP A 66 -7.72 -14.15 -7.93
CA ASP A 66 -6.70 -14.87 -7.14
C ASP A 66 -6.91 -14.65 -5.64
N LEU A 67 -7.13 -13.40 -5.22
CA LEU A 67 -7.40 -13.08 -3.82
C LEU A 67 -8.64 -13.82 -3.30
N ALA A 68 -9.75 -13.79 -4.03
CA ALA A 68 -10.99 -14.47 -3.66
C ALA A 68 -10.79 -15.99 -3.48
N ASN A 69 -10.08 -16.62 -4.42
CA ASN A 69 -9.78 -18.06 -4.38
C ASN A 69 -8.89 -18.43 -3.18
N ASN A 70 -7.79 -17.69 -2.95
CA ASN A 70 -6.86 -17.97 -1.84
C ASN A 70 -7.50 -17.72 -0.46
N LEU A 71 -8.48 -16.81 -0.38
CA LEU A 71 -9.16 -16.44 0.86
C LEU A 71 -10.42 -17.27 1.12
N ALA A 72 -10.80 -18.16 0.19
CA ALA A 72 -12.08 -18.87 0.18
C ALA A 72 -13.29 -17.93 0.37
N ALA A 73 -13.24 -16.76 -0.27
CA ALA A 73 -14.24 -15.70 -0.17
C ALA A 73 -14.86 -15.39 -1.53
N LYS A 74 -16.05 -14.77 -1.55
CA LYS A 74 -16.63 -14.30 -2.82
C LYS A 74 -15.88 -13.06 -3.30
N ARG A 75 -15.80 -12.87 -4.62
CA ARG A 75 -15.18 -11.68 -5.22
C ARG A 75 -15.74 -10.38 -4.66
N ILE A 76 -17.07 -10.29 -4.50
CA ILE A 76 -17.75 -9.12 -3.94
C ILE A 76 -17.32 -8.81 -2.50
N GLU A 77 -16.97 -9.83 -1.72
CA GLU A 77 -16.48 -9.64 -0.35
C GLU A 77 -15.06 -9.08 -0.34
N VAL A 78 -14.20 -9.56 -1.25
CA VAL A 78 -12.84 -9.01 -1.42
C VAL A 78 -12.91 -7.55 -1.87
N GLU A 79 -13.75 -7.22 -2.84
CA GLU A 79 -13.96 -5.83 -3.30
C GLU A 79 -14.43 -4.94 -2.14
N LYS A 80 -15.42 -5.40 -1.35
CA LYS A 80 -15.89 -4.69 -0.15
C LYS A 80 -14.75 -4.44 0.85
N TYR A 81 -13.88 -5.41 1.09
CA TYR A 81 -12.75 -5.23 2.00
C TYR A 81 -11.69 -4.26 1.45
N LEU A 82 -11.43 -4.28 0.14
CA LEU A 82 -10.57 -3.29 -0.50
C LEU A 82 -11.14 -1.88 -0.37
N ASP A 83 -12.45 -1.71 -0.53
CA ASP A 83 -13.11 -0.42 -0.33
C ASP A 83 -13.01 0.06 1.12
N ILE A 84 -13.21 -0.82 2.10
CA ILE A 84 -13.02 -0.51 3.53
C ILE A 84 -11.58 -0.06 3.78
N LEU A 85 -10.58 -0.81 3.28
CA LEU A 85 -9.16 -0.50 3.45
C LEU A 85 -8.79 0.90 2.92
N GLU A 86 -9.41 1.35 1.83
CA GLU A 86 -9.21 2.71 1.32
C GLU A 86 -9.95 3.76 2.14
N GLN A 87 -11.19 3.49 2.54
CA GLN A 87 -12.00 4.41 3.35
C GLN A 87 -11.40 4.63 4.75
N THR A 88 -10.70 3.63 5.30
CA THR A 88 -9.99 3.72 6.58
C THR A 88 -8.52 4.14 6.42
N PHE A 89 -8.11 4.63 5.24
CA PHE A 89 -6.76 5.11 4.95
C PHE A 89 -5.63 4.10 5.28
N ILE A 90 -5.89 2.81 5.09
CA ILE A 90 -4.88 1.75 5.29
C ILE A 90 -4.11 1.51 3.99
N CYS A 91 -4.85 1.39 2.89
CA CYS A 91 -4.29 1.17 1.56
C CYS A 91 -4.81 2.18 0.55
N LYS A 92 -4.17 2.23 -0.62
CA LYS A 92 -4.61 2.99 -1.79
C LYS A 92 -4.37 2.21 -3.07
N ARG A 93 -5.40 2.16 -3.92
CA ARG A 93 -5.35 1.63 -5.28
C ARG A 93 -4.82 2.70 -6.21
N ILE A 94 -3.78 2.38 -6.97
CA ILE A 94 -3.23 3.23 -8.02
C ILE A 94 -3.57 2.60 -9.37
N TYR A 95 -4.34 3.31 -10.18
CA TYR A 95 -4.83 2.83 -11.47
C TYR A 95 -3.84 3.13 -12.61
N PRO A 96 -3.86 2.36 -13.70
CA PRO A 96 -2.99 2.62 -14.84
C PRO A 96 -3.46 3.83 -15.64
N PHE A 97 -2.55 4.75 -15.94
CA PHE A 97 -2.82 5.95 -16.73
C PHE A 97 -3.55 5.63 -18.03
N HIS A 98 -4.65 6.33 -18.26
CA HIS A 98 -5.38 6.27 -19.51
C HIS A 98 -6.00 7.64 -19.84
N LYS A 99 -5.97 8.04 -21.13
CA LYS A 99 -6.52 9.34 -21.56
C LYS A 99 -8.01 9.52 -21.22
N ASN A 100 -8.75 8.41 -21.18
CA ASN A 100 -10.15 8.40 -20.75
C ASN A 100 -10.24 7.84 -19.33
N TYR A 101 -10.69 8.69 -18.41
CA TYR A 101 -10.85 8.40 -16.99
C TYR A 101 -11.78 7.19 -16.72
N ASN A 102 -12.89 7.07 -17.45
CA ASN A 102 -13.83 5.96 -17.25
C ASN A 102 -13.20 4.60 -17.61
N LYS A 103 -12.26 4.59 -18.55
CA LYS A 103 -11.50 3.38 -18.92
C LYS A 103 -10.37 3.09 -17.94
N GLU A 104 -9.96 4.05 -17.15
CA GLU A 104 -8.91 3.88 -16.15
C GLU A 104 -9.43 3.14 -14.92
N ILE A 105 -10.56 3.57 -14.38
CA ILE A 105 -11.18 2.96 -13.18
C ILE A 105 -11.62 1.51 -13.39
N THR A 106 -11.78 1.07 -14.65
CA THR A 106 -12.12 -0.32 -15.00
C THR A 106 -10.90 -1.23 -15.15
N LYS A 107 -9.68 -0.68 -15.18
CA LYS A 107 -8.45 -1.45 -15.35
C LYS A 107 -7.90 -1.91 -14.00
N THR A 108 -7.11 -2.97 -14.05
CA THR A 108 -6.47 -3.55 -12.87
C THR A 108 -5.53 -2.56 -12.19
N PRO A 109 -5.79 -2.16 -10.92
CA PRO A 109 -4.91 -1.27 -10.18
C PRO A 109 -3.74 -2.02 -9.53
N LYS A 110 -2.73 -1.28 -9.08
CA LYS A 110 -1.74 -1.70 -8.07
C LYS A 110 -2.24 -1.30 -6.68
N ILE A 111 -1.82 -2.00 -5.62
CA ILE A 111 -2.15 -1.66 -4.22
C ILE A 111 -0.92 -1.22 -3.44
N PHE A 112 -1.08 -0.19 -2.61
CA PHE A 112 -0.02 0.34 -1.75
C PHE A 112 -0.53 0.63 -0.34
N PHE A 113 0.36 0.58 0.66
CA PHE A 113 0.04 0.91 2.05
C PHE A 113 0.35 2.37 2.35
N LEU A 114 -0.59 3.08 2.98
CA LEU A 114 -0.39 4.49 3.33
C LEU A 114 0.55 4.70 4.52
N ASP A 115 0.82 3.65 5.31
CA ASP A 115 1.89 3.64 6.31
C ASP A 115 2.70 2.34 6.26
N LEU A 116 4.03 2.47 6.11
CA LEU A 116 4.94 1.33 6.01
C LEU A 116 5.21 0.65 7.35
N GLY A 117 5.07 1.36 8.46
CA GLY A 117 5.15 0.77 9.80
C GLY A 117 4.01 -0.21 10.02
N LEU A 118 2.81 0.16 9.60
CA LEU A 118 1.62 -0.68 9.63
C LEU A 118 1.77 -1.91 8.73
N ARG A 119 2.20 -1.71 7.47
CA ARG A 119 2.51 -2.83 6.55
C ARG A 119 3.49 -3.81 7.19
N ASN A 120 4.61 -3.30 7.70
CA ASN A 120 5.67 -4.12 8.29
C ASN A 120 5.22 -4.82 9.57
N PHE A 121 4.34 -4.19 10.36
CA PHE A 121 3.70 -4.80 11.51
C PHE A 121 2.81 -5.98 11.11
N ILE A 122 1.96 -5.80 10.09
CA ILE A 122 1.08 -6.86 9.57
C ILE A 122 1.90 -8.06 9.06
N LEU A 123 3.02 -7.81 8.39
CA LEU A 123 3.93 -8.85 7.91
C LEU A 123 4.87 -9.42 8.98
N ASN A 124 4.84 -8.87 10.20
CA ASN A 124 5.81 -9.13 11.26
C ASN A 124 7.27 -9.06 10.77
N ASN A 125 7.56 -8.12 9.86
CA ASN A 125 8.86 -7.98 9.24
C ASN A 125 9.40 -6.57 9.48
N PHE A 126 10.27 -6.45 10.46
CA PHE A 126 11.06 -5.23 10.76
C PHE A 126 12.56 -5.48 10.57
N ASN A 127 12.91 -6.48 9.75
CA ASN A 127 14.29 -6.79 9.44
C ASN A 127 14.98 -5.59 8.78
N SER A 128 16.31 -5.52 8.90
CA SER A 128 17.09 -4.45 8.27
C SER A 128 16.97 -4.52 6.74
N LEU A 129 17.08 -3.39 6.05
CA LEU A 129 16.84 -3.31 4.59
C LEU A 129 17.80 -4.20 3.77
N GLU A 130 18.96 -4.55 4.34
CA GLU A 130 19.97 -5.41 3.72
C GLU A 130 19.59 -6.90 3.74
N THR A 131 18.69 -7.30 4.64
CA THR A 131 18.31 -8.72 4.84
C THR A 131 16.93 -9.03 4.27
N ARG A 132 16.26 -8.03 3.72
CA ARG A 132 14.92 -8.14 3.16
C ARG A 132 14.96 -8.44 1.67
N THR A 133 14.00 -9.21 1.22
CA THR A 133 13.79 -9.53 -0.21
C THR A 133 12.83 -8.55 -0.89
N ASP A 134 12.05 -7.79 -0.12
CA ASP A 134 11.01 -6.86 -0.58
C ASP A 134 11.46 -5.39 -0.53
N THR A 135 12.76 -5.09 -0.44
CA THR A 135 13.26 -3.71 -0.29
C THR A 135 12.88 -2.82 -1.48
N GLY A 136 12.84 -3.39 -2.70
CA GLY A 136 12.41 -2.66 -3.90
C GLY A 136 10.97 -2.18 -3.82
N SER A 137 10.01 -3.08 -3.54
CA SER A 137 8.59 -2.73 -3.40
C SER A 137 8.31 -1.88 -2.17
N LEU A 138 9.06 -2.09 -1.07
CA LEU A 138 9.00 -1.23 0.10
C LEU A 138 9.41 0.21 -0.24
N PHE A 139 10.44 0.39 -1.07
CA PHE A 139 10.91 1.70 -1.50
C PHE A 139 9.98 2.35 -2.53
N GLU A 140 9.41 1.58 -3.46
CA GLU A 140 8.36 2.05 -4.37
C GLU A 140 7.14 2.57 -3.60
N ASN A 141 6.67 1.82 -2.60
CA ASN A 141 5.56 2.27 -1.75
C ASN A 141 5.94 3.50 -0.92
N PHE A 142 7.16 3.54 -0.36
CA PHE A 142 7.64 4.74 0.33
C PHE A 142 7.55 5.97 -0.57
N PHE A 143 8.04 5.85 -1.81
CA PHE A 143 8.04 6.94 -2.78
C PHE A 143 6.61 7.41 -3.10
N LEU A 144 5.66 6.49 -3.28
CA LEU A 144 4.26 6.86 -3.42
C LEU A 144 3.73 7.66 -2.23
N ASN A 145 4.06 7.25 -1.00
CA ASN A 145 3.59 7.95 0.20
C ASN A 145 4.16 9.37 0.27
N GLU A 146 5.41 9.57 -0.16
CA GLU A 146 6.00 10.91 -0.29
C GLU A 146 5.31 11.76 -1.37
N LEU A 147 5.03 11.18 -2.54
CA LEU A 147 4.28 11.87 -3.61
C LEU A 147 2.90 12.32 -3.11
N LEU A 148 2.19 11.44 -2.39
CA LEU A 148 0.89 11.75 -1.79
C LEU A 148 0.98 12.83 -0.70
N ALA A 149 2.03 12.81 0.12
CA ALA A 149 2.23 13.81 1.16
C ALA A 149 2.57 15.20 0.60
N GLN A 150 3.24 15.26 -0.57
CA GLN A 150 3.54 16.50 -1.27
C GLN A 150 2.31 17.10 -1.99
N ASP A 151 1.33 16.28 -2.34
CA ASP A 151 0.07 16.73 -2.95
C ASP A 151 -0.91 17.29 -1.91
N TYR A 152 -0.52 18.39 -1.27
CA TYR A 152 -1.24 19.02 -0.16
C TYR A 152 -2.70 19.38 -0.46
N TYR A 153 -3.04 19.60 -1.74
CA TYR A 153 -4.37 19.98 -2.19
C TYR A 153 -5.13 18.85 -2.92
N GLY A 154 -4.54 17.66 -3.06
CA GLY A 154 -5.15 16.56 -3.81
C GLY A 154 -5.35 16.88 -5.30
N MET A 155 -4.57 17.81 -5.84
CA MET A 155 -4.71 18.30 -7.22
C MET A 155 -3.94 17.44 -8.20
N ASN A 156 -3.00 16.63 -7.71
CA ASN A 156 -2.21 15.76 -8.54
C ASN A 156 -2.83 14.36 -8.61
N LYS A 157 -2.96 13.87 -9.83
CA LYS A 157 -3.37 12.50 -10.06
C LYS A 157 -2.14 11.62 -10.21
N ILE A 158 -2.01 10.62 -9.35
CA ILE A 158 -0.93 9.64 -9.41
C ILE A 158 -1.46 8.35 -10.02
N ASN A 159 -0.80 7.92 -11.09
CA ASN A 159 -1.08 6.70 -11.82
C ASN A 159 0.20 5.88 -11.98
N PHE A 160 0.10 4.66 -12.51
CA PHE A 160 1.25 3.95 -13.09
C PHE A 160 1.05 3.83 -14.60
N TRP A 161 2.07 3.47 -15.38
CA TRP A 161 1.88 3.15 -16.79
C TRP A 161 2.44 1.79 -17.14
N ARG A 162 1.72 1.05 -17.99
CA ARG A 162 2.12 -0.27 -18.46
C ARG A 162 1.70 -0.47 -19.90
N THR A 163 2.60 -0.99 -20.72
CA THR A 163 2.31 -1.41 -22.10
C THR A 163 1.77 -2.84 -22.15
N THR A 164 1.15 -3.21 -23.26
CA THR A 164 0.81 -4.60 -23.58
C THR A 164 2.04 -5.52 -23.60
N ASN A 165 3.21 -4.96 -23.87
CA ASN A 165 4.49 -5.67 -23.93
C ASN A 165 5.20 -5.68 -22.56
N GLN A 166 4.48 -5.37 -21.47
CA GLN A 166 4.95 -5.42 -20.08
C GLN A 166 6.07 -4.44 -19.71
N SER A 167 6.34 -3.43 -20.54
CA SER A 167 7.14 -2.29 -20.10
C SER A 167 6.32 -1.49 -19.08
N GLU A 168 6.90 -1.16 -17.94
CA GLU A 168 6.24 -0.43 -16.85
C GLU A 168 7.00 0.86 -16.52
N VAL A 169 6.25 1.91 -16.19
CA VAL A 169 6.72 3.10 -15.49
C VAL A 169 5.98 3.12 -14.16
N ASP A 170 6.74 3.23 -13.07
CA ASP A 170 6.22 3.08 -11.71
C ASP A 170 5.16 4.13 -11.38
N PHE A 171 5.46 5.41 -11.66
CA PHE A 171 4.52 6.50 -11.43
C PHE A 171 4.42 7.49 -12.60
N ILE A 172 3.19 7.92 -12.85
CA ILE A 172 2.82 9.04 -13.70
C ILE A 172 2.13 10.06 -12.79
N VAL A 173 2.69 11.26 -12.69
CA VAL A 173 2.11 12.37 -11.92
C VAL A 173 1.53 13.37 -12.90
N GLN A 174 0.22 13.59 -12.80
CA GLN A 174 -0.52 14.52 -13.63
C GLN A 174 -1.01 15.71 -12.80
N SER A 175 -0.63 16.92 -13.22
CA SER A 175 -1.22 18.18 -12.77
C SER A 175 -1.83 18.92 -13.97
N GLU A 176 -2.45 20.09 -13.77
CA GLU A 176 -3.21 20.80 -14.82
C GLU A 176 -2.45 20.95 -16.16
N ASN A 177 -1.14 21.20 -16.12
CA ASN A 177 -0.33 21.47 -17.30
C ASN A 177 0.91 20.57 -17.42
N LEU A 178 1.00 19.52 -16.60
CA LEU A 178 2.21 18.72 -16.51
C LEU A 178 1.88 17.23 -16.40
N LEU A 179 2.66 16.42 -17.12
CA LEU A 179 2.63 14.97 -17.06
C LEU A 179 4.05 14.46 -16.92
N GLU A 180 4.42 14.01 -15.72
CA GLU A 180 5.76 13.52 -15.40
C GLU A 180 5.76 12.01 -15.25
N ALA A 181 6.77 11.37 -15.83
CA ALA A 181 7.03 9.93 -15.69
C ALA A 181 8.20 9.72 -14.73
N ILE A 182 8.01 8.87 -13.73
CA ILE A 182 8.98 8.61 -12.67
C ILE A 182 9.25 7.10 -12.57
N GLU A 183 10.52 6.74 -12.65
CA GLU A 183 11.03 5.39 -12.33
C GLU A 183 11.68 5.41 -10.93
N VAL A 184 11.33 4.45 -10.10
CA VAL A 184 11.82 4.31 -8.73
C VAL A 184 12.75 3.11 -8.65
N LYS A 185 14.00 3.35 -8.27
CA LYS A 185 15.01 2.29 -8.13
C LYS A 185 15.69 2.39 -6.78
N TRP A 186 15.71 1.28 -6.05
CA TRP A 186 16.55 1.13 -4.87
C TRP A 186 17.94 0.63 -5.27
N SER A 187 18.95 1.49 -5.20
CA SER A 187 20.34 1.09 -5.42
C SER A 187 21.03 0.77 -4.09
N GLY A 188 20.85 -0.45 -3.60
CA GLY A 188 21.62 -0.98 -2.46
C GLY A 188 23.04 -1.38 -2.87
N LYS A 189 23.89 -0.44 -3.31
CA LYS A 189 25.32 -0.74 -3.50
C LYS A 189 26.13 -0.20 -2.31
N LYS A 190 26.77 -1.10 -1.56
CA LYS A 190 28.17 -0.86 -1.20
C LYS A 190 28.98 -1.14 -2.46
N SER A 191 29.61 -0.13 -3.01
CA SER A 191 30.77 -0.32 -3.89
C SER A 191 31.78 -1.16 -3.11
N SER A 192 31.96 -2.41 -3.52
CA SER A 192 33.15 -3.21 -3.21
C SER A 192 34.38 -2.55 -3.82
#